data_AF-A0A8D8PG45-F1
#
_entry.id   AF-A0A8D8PG45-F1
#
_cell.length_a   1.000
_cell.length_b   1.000
_cell.length_c   1.000
_cell.angle_alpha   90.00
_cell.angle_beta   90.00
_cell.angle_gamma   90.00
#
_symmetry.space_group_name_H-M   'P 1'
#
loop_
_entity.id
_entity.type
_entity.pdbx_description
1 polymer ?
#
loop_
_entity_poly.entity_id
_entity_poly.type
_entity_poly.pdbx_seq_one_letter_code
_entity_poly.pdbx_strand_id
1 'polypeptide(L)'
;MQCIYYISVLLVIFAQNGQTDDGGMCLAKESCAETQQEAPTINLYKAADNKYITLIEEALAAYKPCESSNCSCHLDVLKTDLRPFRSGITQDMIEQARSYGTKYQIIGHRLFRQRDCMFPARCSGVEHFIRPNLPKLPDMELVINCRDWPQISRHWNAPREPLPVLSFSKTNDYLDIMYPTWGFWEGGPAISLYPTGLGRWDQHRVSVRKAAKVWPWEKKLNQAFFRGSRTSDERDPLVLLSRMRPELVDAQYTKNQAWRSPKDTLHAEPAQEVRLEDHCQYKYLFNFRGVAASFRFKHLFLCKSLV
;
A
#
# COMPACT_ATOMS: atom_id res chain seq x y z
N MET A 1 34.23 62.02 21.24
CA MET A 1 35.32 61.51 20.39
C MET A 1 34.69 60.81 19.19
N GLN A 2 34.52 61.56 18.11
CA GLN A 2 34.05 61.11 16.80
C GLN A 2 35.14 60.27 16.11
N CYS A 3 34.74 59.32 15.25
CA CYS A 3 34.90 59.48 13.81
C CYS A 3 34.26 58.31 13.05
N ILE A 4 33.23 58.68 12.27
CA ILE A 4 32.61 57.94 11.18
C ILE A 4 33.46 58.22 9.94
N TYR A 5 33.79 57.21 9.14
CA TYR A 5 34.36 57.41 7.80
C TYR A 5 33.35 57.03 6.72
N TYR A 6 32.89 58.05 5.99
CA TYR A 6 32.26 58.00 4.68
C TYR A 6 33.36 58.21 3.63
N ILE A 7 33.44 57.38 2.57
CA ILE A 7 34.07 57.77 1.29
C ILE A 7 33.27 57.16 0.12
N SER A 8 32.46 58.04 -0.47
CA SER A 8 32.38 58.46 -1.89
C SER A 8 32.47 57.44 -3.04
N VAL A 9 31.42 57.52 -3.86
CA VAL A 9 31.18 57.02 -5.22
C VAL A 9 32.18 57.59 -6.25
N LEU A 10 32.57 56.77 -7.24
CA LEU A 10 33.08 57.26 -8.52
C LEU A 10 32.49 56.44 -9.68
N LEU A 11 31.54 57.08 -10.38
CA LEU A 11 30.97 56.72 -11.67
C LEU A 11 31.98 57.11 -12.77
N VAL A 12 32.34 56.19 -13.65
CA VAL A 12 33.04 56.52 -14.90
C VAL A 12 32.11 56.22 -16.07
N ILE A 13 31.71 57.31 -16.72
CA ILE A 13 30.96 57.38 -17.98
C ILE A 13 32.00 57.40 -19.09
N PHE A 14 31.86 56.53 -20.10
CA PHE A 14 32.49 56.73 -21.41
C PHE A 14 31.40 56.93 -22.46
N ALA A 15 31.34 58.16 -22.99
CA ALA A 15 30.57 58.52 -24.16
C ALA A 15 31.51 58.73 -25.35
N GLN A 16 31.25 57.95 -26.40
CA GLN A 16 31.32 58.17 -27.84
C GLN A 16 32.38 59.12 -28.44
N ASN A 17 33.04 58.61 -29.49
CA ASN A 17 33.27 59.38 -30.71
C ASN A 17 32.90 58.51 -31.92
N GLY A 18 32.00 59.05 -32.75
CA GLY A 18 31.54 58.41 -33.98
C GLY A 18 32.42 58.72 -35.17
N GLN A 19 32.35 57.84 -36.17
CA GLN A 19 32.55 58.18 -37.57
C GLN A 19 31.53 57.39 -38.39
N THR A 20 30.70 58.15 -39.10
CA THR A 20 29.76 57.72 -40.12
C THR A 20 30.49 57.49 -41.44
N ASP A 21 30.16 56.42 -42.15
CA ASP A 21 30.14 56.46 -43.61
C ASP A 21 28.94 55.67 -44.11
N ASP A 22 28.21 56.30 -45.02
CA ASP A 22 26.87 55.95 -45.50
C ASP A 22 27.01 55.21 -46.84
N GLY A 23 26.31 54.09 -47.03
CA GLY A 23 26.55 53.28 -48.22
C GLY A 23 25.61 52.11 -48.50
N GLY A 24 24.30 52.36 -48.51
CA GLY A 24 23.43 51.73 -49.53
C GLY A 24 22.71 50.42 -49.21
N MET A 25 21.38 50.54 -49.30
CA MET A 25 20.39 49.54 -49.74
C MET A 25 19.91 48.45 -48.77
N CYS A 26 18.68 48.66 -48.29
CA CYS A 26 17.80 47.62 -47.77
C CYS A 26 17.36 46.66 -48.87
N LEU A 27 17.65 45.36 -48.73
CA LEU A 27 16.89 44.30 -49.38
C LEU A 27 16.21 43.47 -48.29
N ALA A 28 14.88 43.49 -48.34
CA ALA A 28 14.04 42.63 -47.52
C ALA A 28 13.98 41.22 -48.12
N LYS A 29 14.20 40.23 -47.24
CA LYS A 29 13.65 38.87 -47.20
C LYS A 29 14.75 37.82 -47.06
N GLU A 30 15.04 37.44 -45.82
CA GLU A 30 15.29 36.05 -45.48
C GLU A 30 14.52 35.75 -44.18
N SER A 31 13.70 34.71 -44.25
CA SER A 31 12.82 34.25 -43.18
C SER A 31 13.65 33.72 -42.01
N CYS A 32 13.34 34.16 -40.79
CA CYS A 32 13.83 33.52 -39.58
C CYS A 32 13.39 32.04 -39.60
N ALA A 33 14.35 31.13 -39.78
CA ALA A 33 14.13 29.73 -39.51
C ALA A 33 13.99 29.58 -37.99
N GLU A 34 12.78 29.29 -37.53
CA GLU A 34 12.54 28.82 -36.18
C GLU A 34 13.34 27.54 -35.99
N THR A 35 14.38 27.61 -35.15
CA THR A 35 15.05 26.40 -34.69
C THR A 35 14.05 25.67 -33.80
N GLN A 36 13.35 24.69 -34.36
CA GLN A 36 12.58 23.73 -33.57
C GLN A 36 13.57 23.04 -32.65
N GLN A 37 13.52 23.41 -31.37
CA GLN A 37 14.22 22.67 -30.34
C GLN A 37 13.47 21.34 -30.21
N GLU A 38 13.94 20.33 -30.95
CA GLU A 38 13.42 18.97 -30.87
C GLU A 38 13.41 18.55 -29.39
N ALA A 39 12.25 18.13 -28.91
CA ALA A 39 12.12 17.47 -27.63
C ALA A 39 13.13 16.30 -27.59
N PRO A 40 13.85 16.08 -26.48
CA PRO A 40 14.86 15.04 -26.43
C PRO A 40 14.20 13.69 -26.75
N THR A 41 14.56 13.09 -27.87
CA THR A 41 14.18 11.72 -28.22
C THR A 41 14.76 10.80 -27.16
N ILE A 42 13.92 10.37 -26.21
CA ILE A 42 14.26 9.34 -25.24
C ILE A 42 14.51 8.07 -26.05
N ASN A 43 15.78 7.71 -26.20
CA ASN A 43 16.19 6.47 -26.84
C ASN A 43 15.78 5.31 -25.91
N LEU A 44 14.57 4.79 -26.12
CA LEU A 44 13.90 3.72 -25.33
C LEU A 44 14.61 2.35 -25.39
N TYR A 45 15.75 2.25 -26.07
CA TYR A 45 16.36 0.98 -26.48
C TYR A 45 17.57 0.59 -25.63
N LYS A 46 17.42 0.52 -24.29
CA LYS A 46 18.33 -0.31 -23.47
C LYS A 46 17.72 -1.70 -23.37
N ALA A 47 18.52 -2.76 -23.54
CA ALA A 47 18.05 -4.15 -23.47
C ALA A 47 17.27 -4.49 -22.18
N ALA A 48 17.57 -3.79 -21.07
CA ALA A 48 16.84 -3.90 -19.81
C ALA A 48 15.41 -3.33 -19.86
N ASP A 49 15.18 -2.24 -20.61
CA ASP A 49 13.87 -1.61 -20.77
C ASP A 49 12.97 -2.49 -21.64
N ASN A 50 13.53 -3.11 -22.69
CA ASN A 50 12.82 -4.08 -23.54
C ASN A 50 12.28 -5.27 -22.73
N LYS A 51 13.02 -5.77 -21.73
CA LYS A 51 12.55 -6.88 -20.88
C LYS A 51 11.25 -6.53 -20.15
N TYR A 52 11.18 -5.36 -19.51
CA TYR A 52 9.99 -4.98 -18.75
C TYR A 52 8.81 -4.65 -19.67
N ILE A 53 9.06 -4.05 -20.83
CA ILE A 53 8.02 -3.82 -21.85
C ILE A 53 7.40 -5.14 -22.27
N THR A 54 8.19 -6.15 -22.63
CA THR A 54 7.68 -7.48 -22.99
C THR A 54 6.87 -8.11 -21.87
N LEU A 55 7.36 -8.06 -20.61
CA LEU A 55 6.61 -8.59 -19.47
C LEU A 55 5.26 -7.87 -19.25
N ILE A 56 5.21 -6.56 -19.48
CA ILE A 56 3.97 -5.77 -19.39
C ILE A 56 3.01 -6.19 -20.51
N GLU A 57 3.49 -6.28 -21.75
CA GLU A 57 2.68 -6.66 -22.91
C GLU A 57 2.11 -8.08 -22.76
N GLU A 58 2.94 -9.04 -22.34
CA GLU A 58 2.51 -10.42 -22.07
C GLU A 58 1.46 -10.46 -20.95
N ALA A 59 1.67 -9.72 -19.87
CA ALA A 59 0.72 -9.66 -18.76
C ALA A 59 -0.63 -9.05 -19.20
N LEU A 60 -0.60 -7.99 -20.02
CA LEU A 60 -1.82 -7.37 -20.58
C LEU A 60 -2.54 -8.29 -21.55
N ALA A 61 -1.80 -9.02 -22.40
CA ALA A 61 -2.37 -9.99 -23.32
C ALA A 61 -3.01 -11.18 -22.60
N ALA A 62 -2.43 -11.61 -21.47
CA ALA A 62 -2.97 -12.68 -20.64
C ALA A 62 -4.11 -12.23 -19.70
N TYR A 63 -4.21 -10.93 -19.41
CA TYR A 63 -5.18 -10.40 -18.45
C TYR A 63 -6.62 -10.59 -18.93
N LYS A 64 -7.44 -11.19 -18.07
CA LYS A 64 -8.88 -11.31 -18.26
C LYS A 64 -9.56 -10.55 -17.11
N PRO A 65 -10.44 -9.56 -17.41
CA PRO A 65 -11.21 -8.89 -16.38
C PRO A 65 -11.99 -9.91 -15.55
N CYS A 66 -12.00 -9.72 -14.24
CA CYS A 66 -12.84 -10.54 -13.39
C CYS A 66 -14.32 -10.13 -13.55
N GLU A 67 -15.23 -11.08 -13.40
CA GLU A 67 -16.67 -10.81 -13.42
C GLU A 67 -17.11 -10.23 -12.07
N SER A 68 -17.79 -9.08 -12.09
CA SER A 68 -18.31 -8.44 -10.87
C SER A 68 -19.74 -8.85 -10.52
N SER A 69 -20.45 -9.53 -11.42
CA SER A 69 -21.80 -10.04 -11.16
C SER A 69 -21.76 -11.15 -10.13
N ASN A 70 -22.80 -11.25 -9.30
CA ASN A 70 -23.00 -12.36 -8.36
C ASN A 70 -21.80 -12.68 -7.43
N CYS A 71 -20.94 -11.68 -7.15
CA CYS A 71 -19.74 -11.83 -6.33
C CYS A 71 -18.68 -12.83 -6.88
N SER A 72 -18.60 -13.03 -8.21
CA SER A 72 -17.73 -14.07 -8.79
C SER A 72 -16.24 -13.71 -8.90
N CYS A 73 -15.86 -12.43 -8.89
CA CYS A 73 -14.48 -11.95 -9.10
C CYS A 73 -13.42 -12.65 -8.22
N HIS A 74 -13.77 -13.09 -7.02
CA HIS A 74 -12.86 -13.73 -6.05
C HIS A 74 -13.25 -15.17 -5.71
N LEU A 75 -14.18 -15.77 -6.45
CA LEU A 75 -14.73 -17.10 -6.15
C LEU A 75 -13.67 -18.21 -6.22
N ASP A 76 -12.68 -18.09 -7.10
CA ASP A 76 -11.64 -19.10 -7.27
C ASP A 76 -10.71 -19.22 -6.04
N VAL A 77 -10.54 -18.13 -5.29
CA VAL A 77 -9.83 -18.14 -4.00
C VAL A 77 -10.59 -19.04 -3.02
N LEU A 78 -11.89 -18.79 -2.86
CA LEU A 78 -12.74 -19.59 -1.97
C LEU A 78 -12.78 -21.07 -2.39
N LYS A 79 -12.94 -21.35 -3.69
CA LYS A 79 -12.92 -22.72 -4.21
C LYS A 79 -11.60 -23.44 -3.94
N THR A 80 -10.49 -22.73 -4.08
CA THR A 80 -9.15 -23.28 -3.81
C THR A 80 -8.97 -23.59 -2.33
N ASP A 81 -9.42 -22.68 -1.47
CA ASP A 81 -9.29 -22.78 -0.02
C ASP A 81 -10.19 -23.87 0.59
N LEU A 82 -11.38 -24.08 0.03
CA LEU A 82 -12.30 -25.13 0.48
C LEU A 82 -12.00 -26.51 -0.14
N ARG A 83 -11.15 -26.58 -1.18
CA ARG A 83 -10.83 -27.84 -1.87
C ARG A 83 -10.32 -28.97 -0.95
N PRO A 84 -9.49 -28.71 0.08
CA PRO A 84 -9.04 -29.76 1.00
C PRO A 84 -10.18 -30.41 1.81
N PHE A 85 -11.32 -29.75 1.93
CA PHE A 85 -12.45 -30.17 2.78
C PHE A 85 -13.61 -30.79 1.98
N ARG A 86 -13.37 -31.21 0.73
CA ARG A 86 -14.39 -31.78 -0.16
C ARG A 86 -15.03 -33.06 0.37
N SER A 87 -14.33 -33.82 1.22
CA SER A 87 -14.85 -35.00 1.90
C SER A 87 -15.77 -34.67 3.09
N GLY A 88 -15.96 -33.38 3.39
CA GLY A 88 -16.73 -32.91 4.54
C GLY A 88 -15.83 -32.39 5.66
N ILE A 89 -16.47 -31.72 6.63
CA ILE A 89 -15.85 -31.23 7.86
C ILE A 89 -16.58 -31.92 9.01
N THR A 90 -15.85 -32.70 9.81
CA THR A 90 -16.41 -33.41 10.96
C THR A 90 -16.43 -32.51 12.20
N GLN A 91 -17.24 -32.89 13.19
CA GLN A 91 -17.27 -32.22 14.49
C GLN A 91 -15.89 -32.28 15.18
N ASP A 92 -15.17 -33.41 15.07
CA ASP A 92 -13.84 -33.58 15.65
C ASP A 92 -12.81 -32.64 15.02
N MET A 93 -12.91 -32.37 13.72
CA MET A 93 -12.07 -31.37 13.06
C MET A 93 -12.31 -29.97 13.62
N ILE A 94 -13.57 -29.60 13.91
CA ILE A 94 -13.90 -28.31 14.51
C ILE A 94 -13.39 -28.21 15.95
N GLU A 95 -13.52 -29.26 16.76
CA GLU A 95 -13.05 -29.23 18.14
C GLU A 95 -11.51 -29.16 18.20
N GLN A 96 -10.80 -29.88 17.32
CA GLN A 96 -9.35 -29.74 17.18
C GLN A 96 -8.94 -28.33 16.71
N ALA A 97 -9.68 -27.77 15.75
CA ALA A 97 -9.43 -26.45 15.20
C ALA A 97 -9.57 -25.34 16.26
N ARG A 98 -10.41 -25.53 17.28
CA ARG A 98 -10.72 -24.54 18.33
C ARG A 98 -9.49 -23.90 18.98
N SER A 99 -8.40 -24.64 19.13
CA SER A 99 -7.15 -24.12 19.71
C SER A 99 -6.45 -23.04 18.86
N TYR A 100 -6.80 -22.95 17.58
CA TYR A 100 -6.18 -22.06 16.59
C TYR A 100 -6.98 -20.78 16.32
N GLY A 101 -8.13 -20.58 16.96
CA GLY A 101 -8.94 -19.40 16.73
C GLY A 101 -10.09 -19.22 17.72
N THR A 102 -10.99 -18.30 17.38
CA THR A 102 -12.21 -18.05 18.14
C THR A 102 -13.34 -18.90 17.55
N LYS A 103 -13.92 -19.79 18.34
CA LYS A 103 -15.10 -20.57 17.94
C LYS A 103 -16.35 -19.68 17.87
N TYR A 104 -17.02 -19.70 16.74
CA TYR A 104 -18.33 -19.14 16.47
C TYR A 104 -19.31 -20.25 16.11
N GLN A 105 -20.59 -20.04 16.42
CA GLN A 105 -21.67 -20.92 15.99
C GLN A 105 -22.82 -20.05 15.48
N ILE A 106 -23.45 -20.48 14.39
CA ILE A 106 -24.72 -19.95 13.92
C ILE A 106 -25.73 -21.05 14.18
N ILE A 107 -26.75 -20.76 15.00
CA ILE A 107 -27.80 -21.72 15.37
C ILE A 107 -29.13 -20.99 15.34
N GLY A 108 -30.06 -21.44 14.51
CA GLY A 108 -31.38 -20.82 14.36
C GLY A 108 -31.28 -19.33 14.01
N HIS A 109 -30.40 -18.97 13.07
CA HIS A 109 -30.12 -17.60 12.64
C HIS A 109 -29.63 -16.65 13.76
N ARG A 110 -29.04 -17.19 14.83
CA ARG A 110 -28.41 -16.43 15.91
C ARG A 110 -26.91 -16.72 15.96
N LEU A 111 -26.11 -15.68 16.16
CA LEU A 111 -24.66 -15.79 16.30
C LEU A 111 -24.28 -15.99 17.76
N PHE A 112 -23.56 -17.09 18.02
CA PHE A 112 -22.91 -17.39 19.28
C PHE A 112 -21.40 -17.38 19.06
N ARG A 113 -20.67 -17.06 20.12
CA ARG A 113 -19.22 -17.06 20.13
C ARG A 113 -18.74 -17.57 21.48
N GLN A 114 -17.63 -18.27 21.50
CA GLN A 114 -16.93 -18.51 22.76
C GLN A 114 -16.65 -17.17 23.48
N ARG A 115 -16.63 -17.21 24.81
CA ARG A 115 -16.48 -16.01 25.65
C ARG A 115 -15.21 -15.24 25.30
N ASP A 116 -14.09 -15.95 25.26
CA ASP A 116 -12.78 -15.35 25.07
C ASP A 116 -12.50 -15.09 23.58
N CYS A 117 -12.32 -13.81 23.25
CA CYS A 117 -11.73 -13.38 22.00
C CYS A 117 -10.43 -12.64 22.31
N MET A 118 -9.32 -13.15 21.77
CA MET A 118 -7.98 -12.61 22.00
C MET A 118 -7.85 -11.13 21.59
N PHE A 119 -8.56 -10.72 20.54
CA PHE A 119 -8.56 -9.36 20.04
C PHE A 119 -10.01 -8.87 19.87
N PRO A 120 -10.65 -8.34 20.93
CA PRO A 120 -12.07 -8.03 20.92
C PRO A 120 -12.51 -7.14 19.75
N ALA A 121 -11.76 -6.08 19.43
CA ALA A 121 -12.06 -5.21 18.29
C ALA A 121 -12.00 -5.93 16.94
N ARG A 122 -11.10 -6.92 16.78
CA ARG A 122 -11.02 -7.74 15.56
C ARG A 122 -12.26 -8.63 15.43
N CYS A 123 -12.68 -9.26 16.54
CA CYS A 123 -13.91 -10.04 16.57
C CYS A 123 -15.13 -9.20 16.21
N SER A 124 -15.26 -7.99 16.77
CA SER A 124 -16.35 -7.07 16.43
C SER A 124 -16.36 -6.70 14.94
N GLY A 125 -15.18 -6.47 14.34
CA GLY A 125 -15.03 -6.23 12.90
C GLY A 125 -15.45 -7.43 12.03
N VAL A 126 -15.22 -8.66 12.47
CA VAL A 126 -15.73 -9.88 11.81
C VAL A 126 -17.26 -9.96 11.95
N GLU A 127 -17.75 -9.77 13.16
CA GLU A 127 -19.18 -9.88 13.50
C GLU A 127 -20.04 -8.87 12.74
N HIS A 128 -19.50 -7.69 12.43
CA HIS A 128 -20.15 -6.70 11.56
C HIS A 128 -20.60 -7.30 10.22
N PHE A 129 -19.80 -8.18 9.61
CA PHE A 129 -20.13 -8.79 8.33
C PHE A 129 -21.01 -10.04 8.46
N ILE A 130 -20.93 -10.76 9.59
CA ILE A 130 -21.76 -11.95 9.83
C ILE A 130 -23.20 -11.55 10.16
N ARG A 131 -23.40 -10.61 11.09
CA ARG A 131 -24.72 -10.27 11.67
C ARG A 131 -25.79 -9.93 10.61
N PRO A 132 -25.52 -9.11 9.58
CA PRO A 132 -26.52 -8.78 8.56
C PRO A 132 -26.93 -9.98 7.69
N ASN A 133 -26.11 -11.03 7.64
CA ASN A 133 -26.34 -12.21 6.82
C ASN A 133 -27.01 -13.35 7.58
N LEU A 134 -27.14 -13.28 8.91
CA LEU A 134 -27.72 -14.34 9.74
C LEU A 134 -29.07 -14.90 9.25
N PRO A 135 -30.04 -14.09 8.78
CA PRO A 135 -31.32 -14.61 8.28
C PRO A 135 -31.20 -15.53 7.05
N LYS A 136 -30.05 -15.50 6.35
CA LYS A 136 -29.78 -16.29 5.14
C LYS A 136 -28.78 -17.42 5.37
N LEU A 137 -28.12 -17.45 6.53
CA LEU A 137 -27.08 -18.42 6.84
C LEU A 137 -27.72 -19.65 7.51
N PRO A 138 -27.36 -20.88 7.10
CA PRO A 138 -27.75 -22.09 7.80
C PRO A 138 -26.97 -22.24 9.11
N ASP A 139 -27.34 -23.24 9.90
CA ASP A 139 -26.59 -23.60 11.10
C ASP A 139 -25.19 -24.08 10.73
N MET A 140 -24.17 -23.58 11.43
CA MET A 140 -22.76 -23.93 11.19
C MET A 140 -21.88 -23.58 12.38
N GLU A 141 -20.73 -24.25 12.48
CA GLU A 141 -19.64 -23.88 13.39
C GLU A 141 -18.46 -23.34 12.57
N LEU A 142 -17.80 -22.30 13.10
CA LEU A 142 -16.66 -21.64 12.46
C LEU A 142 -15.54 -21.47 13.49
N VAL A 143 -14.29 -21.66 13.06
CA VAL A 143 -13.12 -21.26 13.85
C VAL A 143 -12.39 -20.15 13.13
N ILE A 144 -12.43 -18.95 13.71
CA ILE A 144 -11.89 -17.73 13.10
C ILE A 144 -10.64 -17.28 13.86
N ASN A 145 -9.49 -17.37 13.21
CA ASN A 145 -8.22 -16.88 13.72
C ASN A 145 -8.13 -15.35 13.54
N CYS A 146 -8.19 -14.63 14.67
CA CYS A 146 -8.02 -13.18 14.72
C CYS A 146 -6.56 -12.73 14.93
N ARG A 147 -5.56 -13.63 14.89
CA ARG A 147 -4.12 -13.28 14.94
C ARG A 147 -3.62 -12.87 13.56
N ASP A 148 -2.41 -12.32 13.51
CA ASP A 148 -1.80 -11.90 12.24
C ASP A 148 -1.32 -13.10 11.39
N TRP A 149 -0.74 -14.13 12.03
CA TRP A 149 -0.12 -15.26 11.33
C TRP A 149 -1.13 -16.40 11.09
N PRO A 150 -1.11 -17.07 9.91
CA PRO A 150 -1.95 -18.26 9.65
C PRO A 150 -1.57 -19.45 10.55
N GLN A 151 -2.44 -20.44 10.70
CA GLN A 151 -2.29 -21.46 11.74
C GLN A 151 -1.99 -22.85 11.19
N ILE A 152 -2.56 -23.25 10.05
CA ILE A 152 -2.57 -24.65 9.60
C ILE A 152 -1.51 -24.85 8.54
N SER A 153 -0.29 -25.23 8.96
CA SER A 153 0.83 -25.45 8.04
C SER A 153 0.72 -26.80 7.33
N ARG A 154 1.06 -26.82 6.04
CA ARG A 154 1.20 -28.04 5.22
C ARG A 154 2.42 -28.89 5.60
N HIS A 155 3.36 -28.33 6.36
CA HIS A 155 4.64 -28.95 6.70
C HIS A 155 4.65 -29.63 8.07
N TRP A 156 3.49 -29.79 8.73
CA TRP A 156 3.45 -30.52 10.00
C TRP A 156 3.82 -31.99 9.80
N ASN A 157 4.79 -32.48 10.58
CA ASN A 157 5.48 -33.78 10.43
C ASN A 157 4.61 -35.04 10.64
N ALA A 158 3.30 -34.90 10.84
CA ALA A 158 2.37 -36.01 10.95
C ALA A 158 1.23 -35.81 9.94
N PRO A 159 0.64 -36.89 9.37
CA PRO A 159 -0.58 -36.77 8.59
C PRO A 159 -1.71 -36.33 9.52
N ARG A 160 -1.86 -35.01 9.70
CA ARG A 160 -3.04 -34.41 10.31
C ARG A 160 -4.04 -34.15 9.20
N GLU A 161 -5.28 -34.55 9.44
CA GLU A 161 -6.40 -34.09 8.63
C GLU A 161 -6.39 -32.55 8.57
N PRO A 162 -6.75 -31.95 7.42
CA PRO A 162 -6.79 -30.51 7.31
C PRO A 162 -7.79 -29.94 8.32
N LEU A 163 -7.40 -28.92 9.08
CA LEU A 163 -8.29 -28.28 10.05
C LEU A 163 -8.92 -27.01 9.43
N PRO A 164 -10.26 -26.81 9.54
CA PRO A 164 -10.98 -25.71 8.91
C PRO A 164 -10.86 -24.40 9.70
N VAL A 165 -9.67 -23.79 9.70
CA VAL A 165 -9.43 -22.49 10.36
C VAL A 165 -9.50 -21.36 9.34
N LEU A 166 -10.25 -20.31 9.66
CA LEU A 166 -10.33 -19.10 8.84
C LEU A 166 -9.27 -18.09 9.29
N SER A 167 -8.38 -17.65 8.40
CA SER A 167 -7.34 -16.64 8.66
C SER A 167 -7.34 -15.57 7.56
N PHE A 168 -7.05 -14.31 7.88
CA PHE A 168 -7.17 -13.23 6.86
C PHE A 168 -6.06 -13.25 5.79
N SER A 169 -4.93 -13.92 6.05
CA SER A 169 -3.75 -13.93 5.19
C SER A 169 -3.01 -15.25 5.31
N LYS A 170 -2.45 -15.73 4.19
CA LYS A 170 -1.64 -16.95 4.13
C LYS A 170 -0.69 -16.96 2.92
N THR A 171 0.20 -17.96 2.89
CA THR A 171 0.96 -18.38 1.70
C THR A 171 0.47 -19.76 1.22
N ASN A 172 1.08 -20.30 0.16
CA ASN A 172 0.82 -21.66 -0.30
C ASN A 172 1.27 -22.76 0.69
N ASP A 173 1.96 -22.39 1.78
CA ASP A 173 2.39 -23.30 2.84
C ASP A 173 1.32 -23.54 3.90
N TYR A 174 0.16 -22.88 3.78
CA TYR A 174 -0.90 -22.92 4.77
C TYR A 174 -2.25 -23.31 4.17
N LEU A 175 -3.03 -24.07 4.92
CA LEU A 175 -4.34 -24.59 4.54
C LEU A 175 -5.50 -23.73 5.06
N ASP A 176 -5.21 -22.68 5.83
CA ASP A 176 -6.24 -21.76 6.34
C ASP A 176 -7.16 -21.26 5.22
N ILE A 177 -8.45 -21.09 5.52
CA ILE A 177 -9.43 -20.55 4.58
C ILE A 177 -9.41 -19.03 4.69
N MET A 178 -9.14 -18.32 3.61
CA MET A 178 -9.10 -16.86 3.66
C MET A 178 -10.49 -16.25 3.83
N TYR A 179 -10.56 -15.21 4.65
CA TYR A 179 -11.75 -14.40 4.82
C TYR A 179 -11.41 -12.90 4.76
N PRO A 180 -12.37 -12.02 4.40
CA PRO A 180 -12.16 -10.58 4.42
C PRO A 180 -11.78 -10.10 5.82
N THR A 181 -10.60 -9.50 5.96
CA THR A 181 -10.08 -9.07 7.26
C THR A 181 -11.04 -8.14 8.02
N TRP A 182 -11.04 -8.25 9.35
CA TRP A 182 -11.77 -7.35 10.26
C TRP A 182 -11.50 -5.86 9.94
N GLY A 183 -10.28 -5.53 9.50
CA GLY A 183 -9.85 -4.17 9.18
C GLY A 183 -10.57 -3.51 8.00
N PHE A 184 -11.54 -4.17 7.36
CA PHE A 184 -12.51 -3.51 6.50
C PHE A 184 -13.53 -2.67 7.30
N TRP A 185 -13.85 -3.07 8.53
CA TRP A 185 -14.76 -2.34 9.42
C TRP A 185 -14.04 -1.75 10.63
N GLU A 186 -13.33 -2.55 11.43
CA GLU A 186 -12.59 -2.09 12.62
C GLU A 186 -11.55 -3.12 13.10
N GLY A 187 -10.78 -2.78 14.14
CA GLY A 187 -9.80 -3.69 14.75
C GLY A 187 -8.47 -3.81 13.99
N GLY A 188 -8.22 -2.94 13.00
CA GLY A 188 -6.89 -2.78 12.42
C GLY A 188 -5.89 -2.11 13.39
N PRO A 189 -4.65 -1.85 12.94
CA PRO A 189 -3.62 -1.25 13.78
C PRO A 189 -4.07 0.09 14.38
N ALA A 190 -3.92 0.25 15.70
CA ALA A 190 -4.13 1.50 16.39
C ALA A 190 -2.84 2.32 16.41
N ILE A 191 -2.92 3.52 15.85
CA ILE A 191 -1.83 4.47 15.67
C ILE A 191 -2.34 5.87 16.05
N SER A 192 -1.48 6.89 16.16
CA SER A 192 -1.92 8.23 16.59
C SER A 192 -2.99 8.83 15.67
N LEU A 193 -2.93 8.56 14.36
CA LEU A 193 -3.96 8.97 13.40
C LEU A 193 -5.27 8.16 13.48
N TYR A 194 -5.20 6.93 14.01
CA TYR A 194 -6.34 6.01 14.12
C TYR A 194 -6.40 5.41 15.53
N PRO A 195 -6.81 6.19 16.55
CA PRO A 195 -6.72 5.78 17.94
C PRO A 195 -7.61 4.56 18.27
N THR A 196 -8.71 4.38 17.55
CA THR A 196 -9.61 3.22 17.66
C THR A 196 -9.27 2.08 16.70
N GLY A 197 -8.11 2.15 16.04
CA GLY A 197 -7.68 1.18 15.03
C GLY A 197 -8.12 1.55 13.62
N LEU A 198 -7.25 1.27 12.63
CA LEU A 198 -7.59 1.42 11.22
C LEU A 198 -8.81 0.54 10.86
N GLY A 199 -9.81 1.14 10.25
CA GLY A 199 -11.07 0.48 9.90
C GLY A 199 -11.82 1.29 8.84
N ARG A 200 -13.14 1.16 8.79
CA ARG A 200 -14.04 2.00 7.98
C ARG A 200 -13.55 2.19 6.55
N TRP A 201 -13.33 1.06 5.88
CA TRP A 201 -12.87 1.05 4.49
C TRP A 201 -13.84 1.80 3.57
N ASP A 202 -15.13 1.80 3.89
CA ASP A 202 -16.15 2.61 3.23
C ASP A 202 -15.79 4.10 3.23
N GLN A 203 -15.35 4.64 4.38
CA GLN A 203 -14.95 6.04 4.52
C GLN A 203 -13.61 6.33 3.83
N HIS A 204 -12.61 5.46 4.01
CA HIS A 204 -11.31 5.63 3.35
C HIS A 204 -11.40 5.54 1.83
N ARG A 205 -12.31 4.72 1.29
CA ARG A 205 -12.59 4.72 -0.16
C ARG A 205 -13.00 6.09 -0.67
N VAL A 206 -13.79 6.83 0.11
CA VAL A 206 -14.24 8.17 -0.26
C VAL A 206 -13.10 9.19 -0.07
N SER A 207 -12.47 9.21 1.11
CA SER A 207 -11.45 10.21 1.44
C SER A 207 -10.20 10.11 0.56
N VAL A 208 -9.66 8.90 0.36
CA VAL A 208 -8.46 8.69 -0.44
C VAL A 208 -8.73 8.96 -1.93
N ARG A 209 -9.90 8.59 -2.45
CA ARG A 209 -10.29 8.96 -3.83
C ARG A 209 -10.44 10.47 -4.01
N LYS A 210 -10.92 11.20 -2.99
CA LYS A 210 -10.96 12.66 -3.02
C LYS A 210 -9.54 13.23 -3.07
N ALA A 211 -8.61 12.70 -2.26
CA ALA A 211 -7.21 13.09 -2.30
C ALA A 211 -6.54 12.80 -3.66
N ALA A 212 -6.84 11.66 -4.27
CA ALA A 212 -6.35 11.31 -5.61
C ALA A 212 -6.80 12.30 -6.69
N LYS A 213 -7.98 12.92 -6.56
CA LYS A 213 -8.44 13.97 -7.48
C LYS A 213 -7.69 15.30 -7.30
N VAL A 214 -7.22 15.59 -6.08
CA VAL A 214 -6.40 16.78 -5.77
C VAL A 214 -4.97 16.62 -6.29
N TRP A 215 -4.51 15.37 -6.40
CA TRP A 215 -3.19 14.98 -6.90
C TRP A 215 -3.29 14.15 -8.19
N PRO A 216 -3.63 14.77 -9.34
CA PRO A 216 -3.56 14.11 -10.65
C PRO A 216 -2.11 13.69 -10.94
N TRP A 217 -1.95 12.72 -11.86
CA TRP A 217 -0.67 12.04 -12.11
C TRP A 217 0.49 13.01 -12.40
N GLU A 218 0.22 14.04 -13.19
CA GLU A 218 1.19 15.05 -13.64
C GLU A 218 1.69 15.92 -12.48
N LYS A 219 0.87 16.10 -11.44
CA LYS A 219 1.17 16.90 -10.24
C LYS A 219 1.89 16.11 -9.15
N LYS A 220 1.85 14.77 -9.20
CA LYS A 220 2.48 13.93 -8.18
C LYS A 220 4.00 14.06 -8.22
N LEU A 221 4.62 14.05 -7.04
CA LEU A 221 6.06 14.03 -6.86
C LEU A 221 6.67 12.79 -7.51
N ASN A 222 7.72 13.00 -8.30
CA ASN A 222 8.45 11.94 -8.99
C ASN A 222 9.44 11.22 -8.06
N GLN A 223 8.92 10.74 -6.93
CA GLN A 223 9.69 10.17 -5.84
C GLN A 223 8.93 8.96 -5.30
N ALA A 224 9.68 7.93 -4.91
CA ALA A 224 9.12 6.78 -4.23
C ALA A 224 8.81 7.10 -2.77
N PHE A 225 7.73 6.54 -2.23
CA PHE A 225 7.29 6.85 -0.87
C PHE A 225 6.91 5.62 -0.06
N PHE A 226 7.34 5.60 1.20
CA PHE A 226 6.92 4.65 2.21
C PHE A 226 6.95 5.26 3.63
N ARG A 227 5.85 5.12 4.37
CA ARG A 227 5.80 5.46 5.79
C ARG A 227 5.15 4.35 6.60
N GLY A 228 5.91 3.72 7.49
CA GLY A 228 5.40 2.66 8.37
C GLY A 228 6.47 2.07 9.27
N SER A 229 6.09 1.18 10.19
CA SER A 229 7.03 0.57 11.15
C SER A 229 7.79 -0.64 10.59
N ARG A 230 8.88 -1.05 11.25
CA ARG A 230 9.72 -2.19 10.87
C ARG A 230 9.11 -3.52 11.34
N THR A 231 8.07 -3.99 10.64
CA THR A 231 7.39 -5.28 10.94
C THR A 231 7.94 -6.46 10.12
N SER A 232 8.86 -6.19 9.20
CA SER A 232 9.69 -7.15 8.48
C SER A 232 10.95 -6.40 8.02
N ASP A 233 12.09 -7.07 8.07
CA ASP A 233 13.39 -6.61 7.59
C ASP A 233 13.47 -6.47 6.07
N GLU A 234 12.55 -7.07 5.31
CA GLU A 234 12.44 -6.85 3.85
C GLU A 234 12.18 -5.39 3.47
N ARG A 235 11.75 -4.55 4.43
CA ARG A 235 11.57 -3.11 4.27
C ARG A 235 12.88 -2.33 4.36
N ASP A 236 13.94 -2.91 4.93
CA ASP A 236 15.19 -2.22 5.23
C ASP A 236 15.89 -1.66 4.00
N PRO A 237 16.01 -2.40 2.87
CA PRO A 237 16.74 -1.89 1.72
C PRO A 237 16.17 -0.58 1.18
N LEU A 238 14.83 -0.41 1.20
CA LEU A 238 14.20 0.83 0.75
C LEU A 238 14.46 2.00 1.71
N VAL A 239 14.39 1.76 3.02
CA VAL A 239 14.69 2.79 4.03
C VAL A 239 16.15 3.20 3.99
N LEU A 240 17.07 2.25 3.81
CA LEU A 240 18.49 2.53 3.63
C LEU A 240 18.76 3.30 2.33
N LEU A 241 18.09 2.94 1.23
CA LEU A 241 18.16 3.68 -0.03
C LEU A 241 17.67 5.11 0.12
N SER A 242 16.57 5.34 0.84
CA SER A 242 16.07 6.70 1.11
C SER A 242 17.07 7.56 1.89
N ARG A 243 17.84 6.98 2.81
CA ARG A 243 18.91 7.69 3.52
C ARG A 243 20.06 8.08 2.60
N MET A 244 20.40 7.22 1.64
CA MET A 244 21.49 7.47 0.68
C MET A 244 21.07 8.42 -0.44
N ARG A 245 19.80 8.33 -0.88
CA ARG A 245 19.24 9.02 -2.04
C ARG A 245 17.86 9.60 -1.73
N PRO A 246 17.78 10.61 -0.85
CA PRO A 246 16.51 11.18 -0.41
C PRO A 246 15.75 11.85 -1.56
N GLU A 247 16.43 12.29 -2.62
CA GLU A 247 15.79 12.84 -3.83
C GLU A 247 15.00 11.79 -4.62
N LEU A 248 15.36 10.51 -4.49
CA LEU A 248 14.74 9.40 -5.22
C LEU A 248 13.65 8.71 -4.41
N VAL A 249 13.88 8.53 -3.10
CA VAL A 249 12.99 7.78 -2.20
C VAL A 249 12.84 8.54 -0.88
N ASP A 250 11.60 8.75 -0.45
CA ASP A 250 11.24 9.10 0.93
C ASP A 250 10.61 7.88 1.62
N ALA A 251 11.46 7.12 2.32
CA ALA A 251 11.07 5.93 3.08
C ALA A 251 11.64 5.99 4.49
N GLN A 252 10.76 6.07 5.50
CA GLN A 252 11.20 6.15 6.90
C GLN A 252 10.38 5.25 7.83
N TYR A 253 11.04 4.77 8.89
CA TYR A 253 10.41 3.94 9.90
C TYR A 253 9.68 4.75 10.97
N THR A 254 8.41 4.42 11.20
CA THR A 254 7.63 4.93 12.34
C THR A 254 7.74 3.98 13.54
N LYS A 255 7.34 4.46 14.72
CA LYS A 255 7.14 3.59 15.89
C LYS A 255 5.86 2.75 15.76
N ASN A 256 5.88 1.56 16.34
CA ASN A 256 4.68 0.76 16.60
C ASN A 256 4.61 0.43 18.09
N GLN A 257 3.51 -0.20 18.51
CA GLN A 257 3.29 -0.55 19.92
C GLN A 257 4.29 -1.59 20.47
N ALA A 258 4.99 -2.31 19.60
CA ALA A 258 5.99 -3.32 19.96
C ALA A 258 7.44 -2.80 19.83
N TRP A 259 7.65 -1.49 19.68
CA TRP A 259 8.97 -0.88 19.61
C TRP A 259 9.73 -1.11 20.92
N ARG A 260 10.97 -1.62 20.83
CA ARG A 260 11.81 -1.95 21.99
C ARG A 260 13.13 -1.20 22.02
N SER A 261 13.68 -0.86 20.87
CA SER A 261 15.02 -0.27 20.80
C SER A 261 15.23 0.58 19.54
N PRO A 262 16.27 1.42 19.50
CA PRO A 262 16.66 2.14 18.28
C PRO A 262 16.87 1.24 17.06
N LYS A 263 17.18 -0.05 17.24
CA LYS A 263 17.30 -1.01 16.14
C LYS A 263 16.01 -1.13 15.32
N ASP A 264 14.84 -0.93 15.94
CA ASP A 264 13.54 -1.03 15.27
C ASP A 264 13.27 0.11 14.29
N THR A 265 14.08 1.17 14.32
CA THR A 265 14.10 2.25 13.32
C THR A 265 15.46 2.35 12.61
N LEU A 266 16.26 1.28 12.66
CA LEU A 266 17.64 1.23 12.16
C LEU A 266 18.47 2.43 12.64
N HIS A 267 18.37 2.71 13.94
CA HIS A 267 19.10 3.76 14.67
C HIS A 267 18.83 5.20 14.21
N ALA A 268 17.75 5.44 13.47
CA ALA A 268 17.28 6.79 13.15
C ALA A 268 16.14 7.20 14.09
N GLU A 269 15.93 8.50 14.23
CA GLU A 269 14.76 9.04 14.92
C GLU A 269 13.47 8.54 14.24
N PRO A 270 12.47 8.05 15.02
CA PRO A 270 11.23 7.57 14.45
C PRO A 270 10.49 8.69 13.73
N ALA A 271 10.12 8.39 12.49
CA ALA A 271 9.28 9.25 11.71
C ALA A 271 7.86 9.37 12.30
N GLN A 272 7.24 10.53 12.08
CA GLN A 272 5.82 10.72 12.31
C GLN A 272 4.98 9.88 11.33
N GLU A 273 3.79 9.51 11.77
CA GLU A 273 2.80 8.87 10.92
C GLU A 273 2.31 9.85 9.85
N VAL A 274 2.03 9.32 8.66
CA VAL A 274 1.49 10.09 7.53
C VAL A 274 0.13 9.52 7.18
N ARG A 275 -0.85 10.40 6.96
CA ARG A 275 -2.21 9.97 6.64
C ARG A 275 -2.24 9.27 5.29
N LEU A 276 -3.18 8.34 5.12
CA LEU A 276 -3.36 7.62 3.87
C LEU A 276 -3.66 8.56 2.69
N GLU A 277 -4.37 9.66 2.92
CA GLU A 277 -4.63 10.68 1.88
C GLU A 277 -3.36 11.38 1.41
N ASP A 278 -2.41 11.62 2.32
CA ASP A 278 -1.17 12.35 2.04
C ASP A 278 -0.15 11.51 1.29
N HIS A 279 -0.37 10.19 1.19
CA HIS A 279 0.42 9.34 0.30
C HIS A 279 0.11 9.66 -1.17
N CYS A 280 -1.08 10.19 -1.49
CA CYS A 280 -1.50 10.40 -2.86
C CYS A 280 -0.71 11.48 -3.61
N GLN A 281 0.12 12.27 -2.93
CA GLN A 281 1.00 13.23 -3.58
C GLN A 281 2.23 12.59 -4.26
N TYR A 282 2.53 11.32 -4.01
CA TYR A 282 3.71 10.63 -4.57
C TYR A 282 3.32 9.71 -5.75
N LYS A 283 4.18 9.62 -6.77
CA LYS A 283 3.95 8.76 -7.95
C LYS A 283 4.12 7.27 -7.64
N TYR A 284 5.10 6.90 -6.82
CA TYR A 284 5.47 5.50 -6.60
C TYR A 284 5.29 5.14 -5.12
N LEU A 285 4.34 4.25 -4.82
CA LEU A 285 3.96 3.92 -3.45
C LEU A 285 4.33 2.48 -3.12
N PHE A 286 5.31 2.29 -2.25
CA PHE A 286 5.78 0.95 -1.92
C PHE A 286 4.86 0.26 -0.91
N ASN A 287 4.57 -1.01 -1.16
CA ASN A 287 3.94 -1.92 -0.21
C ASN A 287 4.87 -3.08 0.12
N PHE A 288 4.85 -3.51 1.38
CA PHE A 288 5.59 -4.66 1.87
C PHE A 288 4.70 -5.52 2.74
N ARG A 289 5.03 -6.81 2.86
CA ARG A 289 4.49 -7.62 3.95
C ARG A 289 4.96 -7.07 5.31
N GLY A 290 4.25 -7.44 6.37
CA GLY A 290 4.70 -7.28 7.76
C GLY A 290 4.82 -8.65 8.39
N VAL A 291 4.15 -8.84 9.53
CA VAL A 291 3.91 -10.18 10.10
C VAL A 291 3.20 -11.07 9.07
N ALA A 292 2.19 -10.55 8.36
CA ALA A 292 1.57 -11.22 7.22
C ALA A 292 1.30 -10.19 6.10
N ALA A 293 0.24 -10.35 5.30
CA ALA A 293 -0.18 -9.33 4.35
C ALA A 293 -0.48 -7.99 5.06
N SER A 294 -0.03 -6.87 4.47
CA SER A 294 -0.25 -5.54 5.04
C SER A 294 -1.56 -4.92 4.58
N PHE A 295 -2.31 -4.34 5.51
CA PHE A 295 -3.51 -3.57 5.19
C PHE A 295 -3.24 -2.31 4.37
N ARG A 296 -1.98 -1.86 4.27
CA ARG A 296 -1.56 -0.72 3.44
C ARG A 296 -1.97 -0.90 1.99
N PHE A 297 -1.72 -2.09 1.42
CA PHE A 297 -1.81 -2.38 0.00
C PHE A 297 -3.07 -1.84 -0.68
N LYS A 298 -4.25 -2.17 -0.14
CA LYS A 298 -5.54 -1.75 -0.73
C LYS A 298 -5.72 -0.23 -0.81
N HIS A 299 -5.12 0.53 0.11
CA HIS A 299 -5.28 1.99 0.15
C HIS A 299 -4.46 2.69 -0.92
N LEU A 300 -3.27 2.15 -1.24
CA LEU A 300 -2.33 2.79 -2.18
C LEU A 300 -2.93 2.91 -3.59
N PHE A 301 -3.62 1.87 -4.06
CA PHE A 301 -4.27 1.89 -5.39
C PHE A 301 -5.32 2.98 -5.54
N LEU A 302 -6.00 3.36 -4.44
CA LEU A 302 -7.01 4.42 -4.49
C LEU A 302 -6.39 5.80 -4.77
N CYS A 303 -5.09 5.98 -4.54
CA CYS A 303 -4.38 7.21 -4.86
C CYS A 303 -4.17 7.42 -6.37
N LYS A 304 -4.42 6.42 -7.22
CA LYS A 304 -3.99 6.42 -8.65
C LYS A 304 -2.49 6.72 -8.80
N SER A 305 -1.71 6.22 -7.86
CA SER A 305 -0.25 6.15 -7.95
C SER A 305 0.15 4.76 -8.44
N LEU A 306 1.39 4.61 -8.91
CA LEU A 306 1.94 3.30 -9.22
C LEU A 306 2.34 2.60 -7.92
N VAL A 307 1.84 1.38 -7.72
CA VAL A 307 2.10 0.55 -6.52
C VAL A 307 3.03 -0.58 -6.89
#